data_AF-A0AAJ6NP32-F1
#
_entry.id   AF-A0AAJ6NP32-F1
#
_cell.length_a   1.000
_cell.length_b   1.000
_cell.length_c   1.000
_cell.angle_alpha   90.00
_cell.angle_beta   90.00
_cell.angle_gamma   90.00
#
_symmetry.space_group_name_H-M   'P 1'
#
loop_
_entity.id
_entity.type
_entity.pdbx_description
1 polymer ?
#
loop_
_entity_poly.entity_id
_entity_poly.type
_entity_poly.pdbx_seq_one_letter_code
_entity_poly.pdbx_strand_id
1 'polypeptide(L)' 'MSKQYKIYLDACCLNRPFDDQAQPRIYLEAQAVMTILSQCQSATWKLINSSALIA' A
#
# COMPACT_ATOMS: atom_id res chain seq x y z
N MET A 1 -4.54 24.62 -3.33
CA MET A 1 -5.22 23.32 -3.51
C MET A 1 -4.23 22.23 -3.22
N SER A 2 -4.51 21.37 -2.23
CA SER A 2 -3.70 20.20 -1.92
C SER A 2 -3.71 19.21 -3.09
N LYS A 3 -2.54 18.73 -3.50
CA LYS A 3 -2.41 17.77 -4.61
C LYS A 3 -2.88 16.39 -4.13
N GLN A 4 -3.91 15.84 -4.77
CA GLN A 4 -4.39 14.49 -4.46
C GLN A 4 -3.64 13.47 -5.32
N TYR A 5 -2.86 12.60 -4.69
CA TYR A 5 -2.16 11.52 -5.38
C TYR A 5 -3.09 10.33 -5.59
N LYS A 6 -3.01 9.71 -6.77
CA LYS A 6 -3.66 8.42 -7.06
C LYS A 6 -2.59 7.34 -6.95
N ILE A 7 -2.82 6.37 -6.07
CA ILE A 7 -1.87 5.30 -5.78
C ILE A 7 -2.47 3.99 -6.28
N TYR A 8 -1.71 3.26 -7.08
CA TYR A 8 -2.01 1.88 -7.42
C TYR A 8 -0.98 0.99 -6.73
N LEU A 9 -1.43 -0.10 -6.11
CA LEU A 9 -0.57 -1.12 -5.52
C LEU A 9 -0.80 -2.44 -6.25
N ASP A 10 0.30 -3.07 -6.67
CA ASP A 10 0.23 -4.45 -7.14
C ASP A 10 -0.16 -5.39 -6.01
N ALA A 11 -0.71 -6.56 -6.37
CA ALA A 11 -1.14 -7.57 -5.41
C ALA A 11 -0.01 -7.97 -4.43
N CYS A 12 1.22 -8.08 -4.94
CA CYS A 12 2.37 -8.42 -4.10
C CYS A 12 2.71 -7.32 -3.08
N CYS A 13 2.46 -6.05 -3.39
CA CYS A 13 2.62 -4.96 -2.43
C CYS A 13 1.61 -5.11 -1.28
N LEU A 14 0.35 -5.42 -1.59
CA LEU A 14 -0.68 -5.67 -0.58
C LEU A 14 -0.38 -6.89 0.30
N ASN A 15 0.37 -7.87 -0.24
CA ASN A 15 0.78 -9.06 0.49
C ASN A 15 2.00 -8.84 1.41
N ARG A 16 2.85 -7.82 1.15
CA ARG A 16 4.08 -7.58 1.93
C ARG A 16 3.91 -7.54 3.45
N PRO A 17 2.85 -6.94 4.02
CA PRO A 17 2.62 -6.97 5.47
C PRO A 17 2.43 -8.38 6.06
N PHE A 18 2.10 -9.37 5.24
CA PHE A 18 1.84 -10.75 5.63
C PHE A 18 3.03 -11.68 5.37
N ASP A 19 4.06 -11.22 4.67
CA ASP A 19 5.29 -11.99 4.46
C ASP A 19 6.08 -12.16 5.77
N ASP A 20 7.06 -13.08 5.77
CA ASP A 20 8.00 -13.22 6.87
C ASP A 20 8.89 -11.96 7.00
N GLN A 21 8.61 -11.17 8.03
CA GLN A 21 9.30 -9.92 8.33
C GLN A 21 10.59 -10.11 9.15
N ALA A 22 11.08 -11.34 9.36
CA ALA A 22 12.36 -11.58 10.01
C ALA A 22 13.54 -10.95 9.24
N GLN A 23 13.42 -10.81 7.92
CA GLN A 23 14.39 -10.08 7.10
C GLN A 23 14.12 -8.57 7.18
N PRO A 24 15.11 -7.73 7.57
CA PRO A 24 14.92 -6.29 7.73
C PRO A 24 14.38 -5.58 6.48
N ARG A 25 14.74 -6.04 5.29
CA ARG A 25 14.21 -5.51 4.03
C ARG A 25 12.69 -5.68 3.94
N ILE A 26 12.19 -6.89 4.19
CA ILE A 26 10.77 -7.21 4.08
C ILE A 26 9.98 -6.42 5.13
N TYR A 27 10.51 -6.32 6.36
CA TYR A 27 9.94 -5.47 7.39
C TYR A 27 9.80 -4.01 6.93
N LEU A 28 10.87 -3.42 6.38
CA LEU A 28 10.83 -2.02 5.91
C LEU A 28 9.87 -1.84 4.73
N GLU A 29 9.82 -2.77 3.79
CA GLU A 29 8.87 -2.76 2.67
C GLU A 29 7.41 -2.84 3.18
N ALA A 30 7.13 -3.74 4.13
CA ALA A 30 5.82 -3.86 4.78
C ALA A 30 5.42 -2.56 5.49
N GLN A 31 6.32 -1.95 6.25
CA GLN A 31 6.05 -0.66 6.92
C GLN A 31 5.78 0.47 5.91
N ALA A 32 6.51 0.49 4.79
CA ALA A 32 6.28 1.47 3.73
C ALA A 32 4.88 1.31 3.11
N VAL A 33 4.47 0.07 2.79
CA VAL A 33 3.12 -0.22 2.26
C VAL A 33 2.05 0.19 3.27
N MET A 34 2.21 -0.17 4.55
CA MET A 34 1.25 0.20 5.60
C MET A 34 1.13 1.72 5.77
N THR A 35 2.24 2.44 5.68
CA THR A 35 2.25 3.91 5.72
C THR A 35 1.49 4.51 4.54
N ILE A 36 1.71 3.99 3.33
CA ILE A 36 0.98 4.42 2.13
C ILE A 36 -0.52 4.17 2.28
N LEU A 37 -0.90 2.99 2.76
CA LEU A 37 -2.30 2.63 2.99
C LEU A 37 -2.97 3.53 4.05
N SER A 38 -2.25 3.89 5.11
CA SER A 38 -2.73 4.85 6.12
C SER A 38 -3.01 6.23 5.54
N GLN A 39 -2.15 6.72 4.63
CA GLN A 39 -2.39 7.99 3.92
C GLN A 39 -3.57 7.92 2.94
N CYS A 40 -3.82 6.76 2.34
CA CYS A 40 -5.03 6.53 1.55
C CYS A 40 -6.28 6.49 2.43
N GLN A 41 -6.20 5.88 3.61
CA GLN A 41 -7.31 5.80 4.57
C GLN A 41 -7.65 7.18 5.16
N SER A 42 -6.66 8.05 5.36
CA SER A 42 -6.88 9.44 5.81
C SER A 42 -7.47 10.36 4.73
N ALA A 43 -7.85 9.81 3.57
CA ALA A 43 -8.33 10.54 2.38
C ALA A 43 -7.35 11.58 1.81
N THR A 44 -6.09 11.58 2.26
CA THR A 44 -5.03 12.44 1.72
C THR A 44 -4.65 11.98 0.31
N TRP A 45 -4.56 10.66 0.11
CA TRP A 45 -4.34 10.02 -1.18
C TRP A 45 -5.54 9.16 -1.57
N LYS A 46 -5.67 8.86 -2.87
CA LYS A 46 -6.72 8.00 -3.40
C LYS A 46 -6.12 6.68 -3.86
N LEU A 47 -6.43 5.59 -3.16
CA LEU A 47 -6.12 4.24 -3.62
C LEU A 47 -7.01 3.90 -4.83
N ILE A 48 -6.40 3.38 -5.89
CA ILE A 48 -7.08 2.88 -7.09
C ILE A 48 -6.70 1.42 -7.32
N ASN A 49 -7.66 0.63 -7.79
CA ASN A 49 -7.51 -0.82 -7.97
C ASN A 49 -7.87 -1.20 -9.41
N SER A 50 -7.39 -2.36 -9.85
CA SER A 50 -7.81 -2.97 -11.12
C SER A 50 -8.97 -3.93 -10.87
N SER A 51 -9.76 -4.20 -11.91
CA SER A 51 -10.84 -5.20 -11.82
C SER A 51 -10.34 -6.60 -11.46
N ALA A 52 -9.09 -6.91 -11.79
CA ALA A 52 -8.44 -8.17 -11.43
C ALA A 52 -8.19 -8.34 -9.92
N LEU A 53 -8.22 -7.24 -9.16
CA LEU A 53 -8.04 -7.22 -7.69
C LEU A 53 -9.33 -6.92 -6.94
N ILE A 54 -10.48 -6.91 -7.64
CA ILE A 54 -11.79 -6.81 -7.00
C ILE A 54 -12.17 -8.24 -6.59
N ALA A 55 -12.18 -8.49 -5.27
CA ALA A 55 -12.69 -9.71 -4.67
C ALA A 55 -14.20 -9.62 -4.44
#